data_AF-A0A2J8PMZ9-F1
#
_entry.id   AF-A0A2J8PMZ9-F1
#
_cell.length_a   1.000
_cell.length_b   1.000
_cell.length_c   1.000
_cell.angle_alpha   90.00
_cell.angle_beta   90.00
_cell.angle_gamma   90.00
#
_symmetry.space_group_name_H-M   'P 1'
#
loop_
_entity.id
_entity.type
_entity.pdbx_description
1 polymer ?
#
loop_
_entity_poly.entity_id
_entity_poly.type
_entity_poly.pdbx_seq_one_letter_code
_entity_poly.pdbx_strand_id
1 'polypeptide(L)'
;MRQYGECLHSCPSGYYGHRAPDMNRCARCRIENCDSCFSKDFCTKCKVGFYLHRGRCFDECPDGFAPLEETMECVEGCEVGHWSEWGTC
;
A
#
# COMPACT_ATOMS: atom_id res chain seq x y z
N MET A 1 -2.18 4.08 33.98
CA MET A 1 -1.60 3.81 32.66
C MET A 1 -0.58 4.90 32.38
N ARG A 2 0.68 4.58 32.09
CA ARG A 2 1.76 5.56 31.89
C ARG A 2 2.07 5.62 30.40
N GLN A 3 1.93 6.79 29.78
CA GLN A 3 2.41 7.06 28.43
C GLN A 3 3.67 7.91 28.53
N TYR A 4 4.69 7.57 27.75
CA TYR A 4 5.89 8.36 27.58
C TYR A 4 6.07 8.62 26.07
N GLY A 5 6.53 9.82 25.73
CA GLY A 5 6.82 10.20 24.35
C GLY A 5 8.30 9.97 24.06
N GLU A 6 8.61 9.42 22.90
CA GLU A 6 9.98 9.28 22.38
C GLU A 6 10.11 10.04 21.06
N CYS A 7 11.25 10.70 20.87
CA CYS A 7 11.62 11.31 19.60
C CYS A 7 12.51 10.32 18.84
N LEU A 8 12.02 9.84 17.70
CA LEU A 8 12.69 8.87 16.85
C LEU A 8 13.05 9.50 15.50
N HIS A 9 14.13 9.02 14.89
CA HIS A 9 14.52 9.42 13.54
C HIS A 9 13.60 8.82 12.46
N SER A 10 13.00 7.66 12.75
CA SER A 10 12.04 6.97 11.88
C SER A 10 11.00 6.26 12.74
N CYS A 11 9.77 6.20 12.24
CA CYS A 11 8.69 5.54 12.96
C CYS A 11 8.88 4.01 12.97
N PRO A 12 8.50 3.33 14.07
CA PRO A 12 8.58 1.88 14.15
C PRO A 12 7.59 1.22 13.19
N SER A 13 7.77 -0.08 12.93
CA SER A 13 6.89 -0.88 12.07
C SER A 13 5.42 -0.76 12.49
N GLY A 14 4.52 -0.64 11.52
CA GLY A 14 3.09 -0.39 11.75
C GLY A 14 2.75 1.07 12.09
N TYR A 15 3.71 1.99 12.03
CA TYR A 15 3.49 3.43 12.15
C TYR A 15 4.04 4.17 10.94
N TYR A 16 3.40 5.27 10.56
CA TYR A 16 3.84 6.17 9.50
C TYR A 16 4.12 7.57 10.05
N GLY A 17 5.05 8.28 9.41
CA GLY A 17 5.40 9.65 9.77
C GLY A 17 4.32 10.63 9.33
N HIS A 18 3.54 11.15 10.27
CA HIS A 18 2.57 12.20 10.03
C HIS A 18 3.20 13.57 10.27
N ARG A 19 3.46 14.31 9.19
CA ARG A 19 3.97 15.68 9.24
C ARG A 19 2.83 16.66 9.46
N ALA A 20 2.81 17.30 10.62
CA ALA A 20 1.86 18.36 10.94
C ALA A 20 2.60 19.69 11.14
N PRO A 21 1.92 20.84 10.98
CA PRO A 21 2.55 22.15 11.11
C PRO A 21 3.15 22.41 12.50
N ASP A 22 2.62 21.76 13.53
CA ASP A 22 3.06 21.84 14.91
C ASP A 22 4.22 20.87 15.20
N MET A 23 4.05 19.59 14.86
CA MET A 23 5.08 18.57 15.11
C MET A 23 4.92 17.34 14.21
N ASN A 24 6.05 16.69 13.93
CA ASN A 24 6.05 15.38 13.31
C ASN A 24 5.73 14.31 14.36
N ARG A 25 4.80 13.41 14.06
CA ARG A 25 4.40 12.32 14.95
C ARG A 25 4.27 11.00 14.22
N CYS A 26 4.50 9.92 14.93
CA CYS A 26 4.23 8.58 14.42
C CYS A 26 2.75 8.25 14.62
N ALA A 27 2.01 8.11 13.52
CA ALA A 27 0.62 7.71 13.55
C ALA A 27 0.52 6.22 13.22
N ARG A 28 -0.36 5.50 13.92
CA ARG A 28 -0.56 4.06 13.68
C ARG A 28 -1.18 3.83 12.31
N CYS A 29 -0.65 2.88 11.56
CA CYS A 29 -1.25 2.37 10.34
C CYS A 29 -2.56 1.65 10.65
N ARG A 30 -3.65 2.07 10.01
CA ARG A 30 -4.99 1.47 10.23
C ARG A 30 -5.58 0.82 8.97
N ILE A 31 -4.80 0.75 7.90
CA ILE A 31 -5.23 0.11 6.65
C ILE A 31 -5.20 -1.40 6.87
N GLU A 32 -6.30 -2.06 6.54
CA GLU A 32 -6.40 -3.51 6.65
C GLU A 32 -5.40 -4.21 5.73
N ASN A 33 -4.81 -5.30 6.23
CA ASN A 33 -3.81 -6.11 5.50
C ASN A 33 -2.58 -5.34 4.99
N CYS A 34 -2.31 -4.16 5.55
CA CYS A 34 -1.14 -3.35 5.24
C CYS A 34 0.02 -3.66 6.19
N ASP A 35 1.21 -3.90 5.64
CA ASP A 35 2.46 -4.07 6.39
C ASP A 35 3.16 -2.72 6.64
N SER A 36 3.16 -1.85 5.62
CA SER A 36 3.70 -0.50 5.71
C SER A 36 2.81 0.49 4.97
N CYS A 37 2.48 1.62 5.60
CA CYS A 37 1.72 2.70 4.96
C CYS A 37 2.48 4.03 4.96
N PHE A 38 2.19 4.83 3.94
CA PHE A 38 2.72 6.18 3.79
C PHE A 38 1.83 7.21 4.49
N SER A 39 0.52 7.01 4.45
CA SER A 39 -0.48 7.90 5.05
C SER A 39 -1.58 7.10 5.74
N LYS A 40 -2.57 7.81 6.27
CA LYS A 40 -3.76 7.20 6.88
C LYS A 40 -4.49 6.27 5.92
N ASP A 41 -4.50 6.62 4.63
CA ASP A 41 -5.36 6.00 3.62
C ASP A 41 -4.55 5.39 2.46
N PHE A 42 -3.20 5.42 2.54
CA PHE A 42 -2.32 4.92 1.50
C PHE A 42 -1.29 3.93 2.04
N CYS A 43 -1.45 2.67 1.67
CA CYS A 43 -0.53 1.58 1.91
C CYS A 43 0.57 1.56 0.84
N THR A 44 1.82 1.34 1.25
CA THR A 44 2.95 1.17 0.33
C THR A 44 3.37 -0.29 0.19
N LYS A 45 3.03 -1.13 1.18
CA LYS A 45 3.33 -2.56 1.14
C LYS A 45 2.25 -3.35 1.85
N CYS A 46 1.63 -4.27 1.12
CA CYS A 46 0.66 -5.20 1.67
C CYS A 46 1.33 -6.37 2.38
N LYS A 47 0.60 -7.03 3.27
CA LYS A 47 1.02 -8.30 3.85
C LYS A 47 1.11 -9.37 2.76
N VAL A 48 1.91 -10.41 3.00
CA VAL A 48 2.04 -11.56 2.09
C VAL A 48 0.66 -12.16 1.84
N GLY A 49 0.37 -12.45 0.56
CA GLY A 49 -0.92 -12.98 0.10
C GLY A 49 -1.97 -11.92 -0.22
N PHE A 50 -1.64 -10.62 -0.15
CA PHE A 50 -2.51 -9.52 -0.57
C PHE A 50 -1.86 -8.69 -1.67
N TYR A 51 -2.67 -8.20 -2.59
CA TYR A 51 -2.28 -7.37 -3.71
C TYR A 51 -2.54 -5.89 -3.43
N LEU A 52 -1.55 -5.05 -3.74
CA LEU A 52 -1.67 -3.61 -3.62
C LEU A 52 -2.44 -3.04 -4.83
N HIS A 53 -3.52 -2.33 -4.54
CA HIS A 53 -4.28 -1.58 -5.53
C HIS A 53 -4.68 -0.21 -4.98
N ARG A 54 -4.24 0.86 -5.65
CA ARG A 54 -4.57 2.26 -5.30
C ARG A 54 -4.37 2.60 -3.81
N GLY A 55 -3.30 2.08 -3.20
CA GLY A 55 -2.98 2.31 -1.80
C GLY A 55 -3.77 1.47 -0.80
N ARG A 56 -4.49 0.44 -1.25
CA ARG A 56 -5.19 -0.54 -0.39
C ARG A 56 -4.78 -1.96 -0.75
N CYS A 57 -5.01 -2.87 0.18
CA CYS A 57 -4.62 -4.27 0.06
C CYS A 57 -5.86 -5.14 -0.10
N PHE A 58 -5.89 -5.94 -1.16
CA PHE A 58 -6.99 -6.86 -1.48
C PHE A 58 -6.46 -8.29 -1.58
N ASP A 59 -7.30 -9.25 -1.23
CA ASP A 59 -7.03 -10.68 -1.40
C ASP A 59 -7.07 -11.08 -2.88
N GLU A 60 -8.02 -10.51 -3.63
CA GLU A 60 -8.12 -10.65 -5.09
C GLU A 60 -8.15 -9.27 -5.77
N CYS A 61 -7.57 -9.17 -6.97
CA CYS A 61 -7.61 -7.91 -7.72
C CYS A 61 -9.02 -7.57 -8.21
N PRO A 62 -9.42 -6.29 -8.16
CA PRO A 62 -10.74 -5.86 -8.64
C PRO A 62 -10.89 -6.06 -10.15
N ASP A 63 -12.14 -6.09 -10.62
CA ASP A 63 -12.47 -6.27 -12.04
C ASP A 63 -11.69 -5.31 -12.96
N GLY A 64 -11.13 -5.85 -14.05
CA GLY A 64 -10.28 -5.12 -14.98
C GLY A 64 -8.80 -5.04 -14.58
N PHE A 65 -8.41 -5.62 -13.44
CA PHE A 65 -7.03 -5.72 -13.00
C PHE A 65 -6.59 -7.18 -12.87
N ALA A 66 -5.33 -7.45 -13.24
CA ALA A 66 -4.69 -8.73 -13.06
C ALA A 66 -3.66 -8.66 -11.91
N PRO A 67 -3.51 -9.73 -11.11
CA PRO A 67 -2.45 -9.82 -10.11
C PRO A 67 -1.10 -10.00 -10.78
N LEU A 68 -0.12 -9.17 -10.39
CA LEU A 68 1.27 -9.32 -10.78
C LEU A 68 2.07 -9.91 -9.62
N GLU A 69 2.39 -11.21 -9.72
CA GLU A 69 3.09 -11.97 -8.66
C GLU A 69 4.49 -11.41 -8.34
N GLU A 70 5.17 -10.80 -9.31
CA GLU A 70 6.52 -10.25 -9.11
C GLU A 70 6.54 -9.08 -8.13
N THR A 71 5.51 -8.23 -8.17
CA THR A 71 5.42 -7.03 -7.33
C THR A 71 4.32 -7.10 -6.26
N MET A 72 3.44 -8.11 -6.31
CA MET A 72 2.23 -8.23 -5.49
C MET A 72 1.32 -7.00 -5.65
N GLU A 73 1.14 -6.55 -6.89
CA GLU A 73 0.31 -5.39 -7.24
C GLU A 73 -0.79 -5.78 -8.23
N CYS A 74 -1.89 -5.04 -8.21
CA CYS A 74 -2.93 -5.15 -9.22
C CYS A 74 -2.67 -4.19 -10.37
N VAL A 75 -2.32 -4.73 -11.54
CA VAL A 75 -2.06 -3.97 -12.77
C VAL A 75 -3.27 -4.04 -13.70
N GLU A 76 -3.51 -3.02 -14.53
CA GLU A 76 -4.60 -3.07 -15.50
C GLU A 76 -4.39 -4.28 -16.43
N GLY A 77 -5.40 -5.14 -16.52
CA GLY A 77 -5.34 -6.31 -17.38
C GLY A 77 -5.34 -5.87 -18.84
N CYS A 78 -4.23 -6.10 -19.54
CA CYS A 78 -4.19 -6.02 -21.00
C CYS A 78 -5.16 -7.08 -21.58
N GLU A 79 -6.34 -6.69 -22.07
CA GLU A 79 -7.13 -7.56 -22.94
C GLU A 79 -6.40 -7.67 -24.28
N VAL A 80 -5.64 -8.76 -24.49
CA VAL A 80 -5.05 -9.04 -25.80
C VAL A 80 -6.19 -9.49 -26.73
N GLY A 81 -6.84 -8.52 -27.36
CA GLY A 81 -7.72 -8.78 -28.50
C GLY A 81 -6.91 -9.32 -29.68
N HIS A 82 -7.56 -10.07 -30.57
CA HIS A 82 -6.97 -10.69 -31.77
C HIS A 82 -6.33 -9.71 -32.80
N TRP A 83 -6.12 -8.43 -32.46
CA TRP A 83 -5.68 -7.37 -33.38
C TRP A 83 -4.71 -6.34 -32.77
N SER A 84 -3.88 -6.69 -31.78
CA SER A 84 -2.91 -5.75 -31.24
C SER A 84 -1.47 -6.29 -31.27
N GLU A 85 -0.88 -6.40 -32.46
CA GLU A 85 0.59 -6.49 -32.62
C GLU A 85 1.33 -5.17 -32.31
N TRP A 86 0.64 -4.15 -31.76
CA TRP A 86 1.24 -2.85 -31.43
C TRP A 86 0.86 -2.31 -30.03
N GLY A 87 0.23 -3.12 -29.19
CA GLY A 87 -0.09 -2.76 -27.81
C GLY A 87 0.82 -3.51 -26.86
N THR A 88 1.94 -2.90 -26.48
CA THR A 88 2.77 -3.39 -25.38
C THR A 88 1.96 -3.39 -24.09
N CYS A 89 1.54 -4.58 -23.66
CA CYS A 89 2.34 -5.22 -22.62
C CYS A 89 3.61 -5.75 -23.33
#